data_AF-G4T4C6-F1
#
_entry.id   AF-G4T4C6-F1
#
_cell.length_a   1.000
_cell.length_b   1.000
_cell.length_c   1.000
_cell.angle_alpha   90.00
_cell.angle_beta   90.00
_cell.angle_gamma   90.00
#
_symmetry.space_group_name_H-M   'P 1'
#
loop_
_entity.id
_entity.type
_entity.pdbx_description
1 polymer ?
#
loop_
_entity_poly.entity_id
_entity_poly.type
_entity_poly.pdbx_seq_one_letter_code
_entity_poly.pdbx_strand_id
1 'polypeptide(L)' 'MNNNSDPMYERYTDMDFADAKPVSQVPALAKLQAQHGNKMRITMRVDSETLAILKRVRK' A
#
# COMPACT_ATOMS: atom_id res chain seq x y z
N MET A 1 6.07 -7.21 -21.15
CA MET A 1 5.71 -8.21 -20.11
C MET A 1 5.26 -7.48 -18.85
N ASN A 2 4.04 -7.72 -18.38
CA ASN A 2 3.58 -7.28 -17.06
C ASN A 2 3.98 -8.37 -16.04
N ASN A 3 4.97 -8.08 -15.18
CA ASN A 3 5.47 -9.05 -14.19
C ASN A 3 4.65 -9.02 -12.88
N ASN A 4 3.49 -8.37 -12.86
CA ASN A 4 2.67 -8.33 -11.67
C ASN A 4 1.83 -9.61 -11.56
N SER A 5 2.22 -10.52 -10.69
CA SER A 5 1.47 -11.75 -10.36
C SER A 5 0.39 -11.52 -9.30
N ASP A 6 0.11 -10.26 -8.94
CA ASP A 6 -0.91 -9.93 -7.94
C ASP A 6 -2.31 -10.16 -8.51
N PRO A 7 -3.07 -11.16 -8.02
CA PRO A 7 -4.42 -11.44 -8.49
C PRO A 7 -5.40 -10.28 -8.22
N MET A 8 -5.05 -9.37 -7.31
CA MET A 8 -5.84 -8.16 -7.07
C MET A 8 -5.64 -7.13 -8.17
N TYR A 9 -4.44 -7.04 -8.77
CA TYR A 9 -4.17 -6.10 -9.84
C TYR A 9 -5.10 -6.31 -11.03
N GLU A 10 -5.22 -7.55 -11.52
CA GLU A 10 -6.11 -7.89 -12.64
C GLU A 10 -7.58 -7.55 -12.34
N ARG A 11 -8.00 -7.63 -11.08
CA ARG A 11 -9.39 -7.32 -10.68
C ARG A 11 -9.70 -5.84 -10.68
N TYR A 12 -8.72 -5.01 -10.40
CA TYR A 12 -8.92 -3.56 -10.21
C TYR A 12 -8.32 -2.73 -11.35
N THR A 13 -7.60 -3.34 -12.30
CA THR A 13 -6.89 -2.62 -13.37
C THR A 13 -7.79 -1.80 -14.29
N ASP A 14 -9.06 -2.20 -14.44
CA ASP A 14 -10.03 -1.52 -15.31
C ASP A 14 -11.02 -0.63 -14.53
N MET A 15 -10.89 -0.54 -13.19
CA MET A 15 -11.74 0.34 -12.38
C MET A 15 -11.25 1.78 -12.43
N ASP A 16 -12.21 2.71 -12.52
CA ASP A 16 -11.95 4.14 -12.44
C ASP A 16 -11.90 4.60 -10.98
N PHE A 17 -10.75 5.15 -10.58
CA PHE A 17 -10.48 5.69 -9.25
C PHE A 17 -10.32 7.22 -9.26
N ALA A 18 -10.70 7.92 -10.34
CA ALA A 18 -10.52 9.37 -10.47
C ALA A 18 -11.17 10.16 -9.30
N ASP A 19 -12.33 9.70 -8.83
CA ASP A 19 -13.07 10.32 -7.71
C ASP A 19 -12.84 9.63 -6.35
N ALA A 20 -11.85 8.75 -6.26
CA ALA A 20 -11.57 8.03 -5.03
C ALA A 20 -11.14 8.99 -3.91
N LYS A 21 -11.91 9.02 -2.82
CA LYS A 21 -11.58 9.83 -1.64
C LYS A 21 -10.56 9.10 -0.76
N PRO A 22 -9.55 9.80 -0.22
CA PRO A 22 -8.64 9.21 0.74
C PRO A 22 -9.40 8.77 2.00
N VAL A 23 -8.91 7.73 2.67
CA VAL A 23 -9.58 7.15 3.86
C VAL A 23 -9.83 8.19 4.95
N SER A 24 -8.95 9.17 5.11
CA SER A 24 -9.11 10.29 6.05
C SER A 24 -10.36 11.14 5.78
N GLN A 25 -10.86 11.16 4.55
CA GLN A 25 -12.06 11.90 4.15
C GLN A 25 -13.34 11.06 4.21
N VAL A 26 -13.25 9.78 4.56
CA VAL A 26 -14.42 8.88 4.68
C VAL A 26 -14.50 8.37 6.13
N PRO A 27 -15.36 8.97 6.99
CA PRO A 27 -15.37 8.71 8.43
C PRO A 27 -15.51 7.22 8.81
N ALA A 28 -16.33 6.47 8.06
CA ALA A 28 -16.50 5.04 8.29
C ALA A 28 -15.20 4.24 8.04
N LEU A 29 -14.47 4.58 6.96
CA LEU A 29 -13.20 3.94 6.63
C LEU A 29 -12.09 4.37 7.59
N ALA A 30 -12.05 5.64 7.99
CA ALA A 30 -11.11 6.14 8.99
C ALA A 30 -11.26 5.40 10.33
N LYS A 31 -12.51 5.17 10.77
CA LYS A 31 -12.81 4.41 11.99
C LYS A 31 -12.37 2.94 11.86
N LEU A 32 -12.63 2.31 10.71
CA LEU A 32 -12.25 0.92 10.45
C LEU A 32 -10.71 0.77 10.42
N GLN A 33 -10.01 1.71 9.80
CA GLN A 33 -8.54 1.72 9.80
C GLN A 33 -7.97 1.99 11.19
N ALA A 34 -8.60 2.83 12.02
CA ALA A 34 -8.16 3.02 13.41
C ALA A 34 -8.36 1.75 14.27
N GLN A 35 -9.40 0.96 13.98
CA GLN A 35 -9.73 -0.26 14.71
C GLN A 35 -8.89 -1.48 14.27
N HIS A 36 -8.64 -1.62 12.97
CA HIS A 36 -8.01 -2.81 12.38
C HIS A 36 -6.65 -2.53 11.73
N GLY A 37 -6.29 -1.27 11.49
CA GLY A 37 -5.04 -0.85 10.88
C GLY A 37 -3.84 -0.95 11.80
N ASN A 38 -3.83 -1.93 12.71
CA ASN A 38 -2.63 -2.27 13.44
C ASN A 38 -1.57 -2.74 12.44
N LYS A 39 -0.38 -2.14 12.58
CA LYS A 39 0.79 -2.33 11.70
C LYS A 39 0.97 -3.80 11.35
N MET A 40 0.68 -4.15 10.10
CA MET A 40 1.09 -5.43 9.54
C MET A 40 2.61 -5.43 9.47
N ARG A 41 3.24 -6.29 10.27
CA ARG A 41 4.68 -6.45 10.26
C ARG A 41 5.05 -7.38 9.11
N ILE A 42 5.51 -6.79 8.02
CA ILE A 42 5.96 -7.53 6.84
C ILE A 42 7.47 -7.69 6.91
N THR A 43 7.96 -8.91 6.75
CA THR A 43 9.38 -9.20 6.55
C THR A 43 9.61 -9.48 5.08
N MET A 44 10.47 -8.70 4.42
CA MET A 44 10.84 -8.92 3.02
C MET A 44 12.36 -8.92 2.86
N ARG A 45 12.85 -9.62 1.83
CA ARG A 45 14.24 -9.54 1.41
C ARG A 45 14.41 -8.35 0.48
N VAL A 46 15.47 -7.57 0.69
CA VAL A 46 15.85 -6.42 -0.14
C VAL A 46 17.34 -6.51 -0.43
N ASP A 47 17.75 -5.99 -1.58
CA ASP A 47 19.16 -5.81 -1.90
C ASP A 47 19.79 -4.66 -1.09
N SER A 48 21.11 -4.56 -1.15
CA SER A 48 21.89 -3.59 -0.38
C SER A 48 21.64 -2.13 -0.81
N GLU A 49 21.37 -1.89 -2.09
CA GLU A 49 21.14 -0.55 -2.64
C GLU A 49 19.78 -0.01 -2.19
N THR A 50 18.73 -0.81 -2.33
CA THR A 50 17.39 -0.54 -1.83
C THR A 50 17.40 -0.29 -0.32
N LEU A 51 18.15 -1.10 0.44
CA LEU A 51 18.28 -0.90 1.88
C LEU A 51 18.96 0.44 2.24
N ALA A 52 19.96 0.88 1.48
CA ALA A 52 20.64 2.15 1.71
C ALA A 52 19.72 3.35 1.48
N ILE A 53 18.88 3.30 0.43
CA ILE A 53 17.86 4.33 0.15
C ILE A 53 16.85 4.41 1.30
N LEU A 54 16.30 3.26 1.72
CA LEU A 54 15.33 3.21 2.82
C LEU A 54 15.90 3.74 4.14
N LYS A 55 17.19 3.49 4.42
CA LYS A 55 17.87 4.05 5.59
C LYS A 55 18.03 5.57 5.51
N ARG A 56 18.27 6.13 4.33
CA ARG A 56 18.43 7.57 4.12
C ARG A 56 17.10 8.33 4.29
N VAL A 57 15.99 7.76 3.83
CA VAL A 57 14.65 8.36 3.90
C VAL A 57 14.06 8.37 5.32
N ARG A 58 14.55 7.50 6.22
CA ARG A 58 14.08 7.44 7.63
C ARG A 58 14.77 8.46 8.55
N LYS A 59 15.61 9.35 8.02
CA LYS A 59 16.27 10.42 8.77
C LYS A 59 15.58 11.74 8.49
#